data_AF-M2MNH2-F1
#
_entry.id   AF-M2MNH2-F1
#
_cell.length_a   1.000
_cell.length_b   1.000
_cell.length_c   1.000
_cell.angle_alpha   90.00
_cell.angle_beta   90.00
_cell.angle_gamma   90.00
#
_symmetry.space_group_name_H-M   'P 1'
#
loop_
_entity.id
_entity.type
_entity.pdbx_description
1 polymer ?
#
loop_
_entity_poly.entity_id
_entity_poly.type
_entity_poly.pdbx_seq_one_letter_code
_entity_poly.pdbx_strand_id
1 'polypeptide(L)'
;MAFAAHGILCFVRGYITLDLTSAYIQHDPYFTDLSIPITSPLPFRKRAFLPPQLVRTMVSGAQAWALIGQMFYVPCLLPVALHACGLLPDEWSPHNWPAYFGSPSAFAINGVRGFWGQYWHQTMRWSVAGPGYAIADGLALKTGGLARYSIITAVAFGLSGVVHVGLVPPEPLHATVDVNWIRLYIAAFFWVQPLAMLLEIAVGRFVGIFIKASYWQHSTGLRVRMLANVLWVVAWFTLCLPLFCEAARHLGYWRPWPVPVSLWKGIVGEGFIAWPFLLEP
;
A
#
# COMPACT_ATOMS: atom_id res chain seq x y z
N MET A 1 15.50 -13.56 -18.94
CA MET A 1 15.31 -12.26 -19.64
C MET A 1 13.97 -11.58 -19.32
N ALA A 2 12.82 -12.29 -19.35
CA ALA A 2 11.51 -11.68 -19.07
C ALA A 2 11.38 -11.05 -17.66
N PHE A 3 11.90 -11.70 -16.61
CA PHE A 3 11.89 -11.17 -15.24
C PHE A 3 12.68 -9.86 -15.11
N ALA A 4 13.89 -9.81 -15.68
CA ALA A 4 14.75 -8.63 -15.62
C ALA A 4 14.12 -7.43 -16.34
N ALA A 5 13.57 -7.64 -17.55
CA ALA A 5 12.86 -6.60 -18.27
C ALA A 5 11.64 -6.09 -17.49
N HIS A 6 10.84 -7.01 -16.91
CA HIS A 6 9.72 -6.65 -16.06
C HIS A 6 10.17 -5.85 -14.82
N GLY A 7 11.23 -6.29 -14.14
CA GLY A 7 11.81 -5.61 -12.97
C GLY A 7 12.25 -4.18 -13.29
N ILE A 8 12.93 -3.98 -14.42
CA ILE A 8 13.37 -2.65 -14.89
C ILE A 8 12.16 -1.75 -15.21
N LEU A 9 11.15 -2.27 -15.92
CA LEU A 9 9.94 -1.49 -16.22
C LEU A 9 9.19 -1.09 -14.94
N CYS A 10 9.08 -2.01 -13.98
CA CYS A 10 8.48 -1.75 -12.69
C CYS A 10 9.30 -0.73 -11.86
N PHE A 11 10.62 -0.81 -11.93
CA PHE A 11 11.53 0.17 -11.32
C PHE A 11 11.28 1.56 -11.91
N VAL A 12 11.38 1.73 -13.24
CA VAL A 12 11.17 3.02 -13.91
C VAL A 12 9.80 3.62 -13.56
N ARG A 13 8.73 2.83 -13.62
CA ARG A 13 7.38 3.28 -13.25
C ARG A 13 7.30 3.74 -11.79
N GLY A 14 7.87 2.96 -10.87
CA GLY A 14 7.87 3.32 -9.45
C GLY A 14 8.77 4.53 -9.16
N TYR A 15 9.92 4.65 -9.82
CA TYR A 15 10.81 5.80 -9.71
C TYR A 15 10.11 7.10 -10.13
N ILE A 16 9.45 7.10 -11.29
CA ILE A 16 8.66 8.27 -11.76
C ILE A 16 7.53 8.57 -10.76
N THR A 17 6.87 7.54 -10.23
CA THR A 17 5.82 7.71 -9.23
C THR A 17 6.35 8.33 -7.94
N LEU A 18 7.50 7.87 -7.44
CA LEU A 18 8.17 8.45 -6.29
C LEU A 18 8.50 9.92 -6.53
N ASP A 19 9.09 10.23 -7.68
CA ASP A 19 9.49 11.60 -8.03
C ASP A 19 8.30 12.57 -8.08
N LEU A 20 7.22 12.17 -8.77
CA LEU A 20 6.01 12.99 -8.90
C LEU A 20 5.24 13.12 -7.58
N THR A 21 5.16 12.05 -6.79
CA THR A 21 4.50 12.11 -5.47
C THR A 21 5.30 12.97 -4.50
N SER A 22 6.64 12.90 -4.52
CA SER A 22 7.51 13.78 -3.76
C SER A 22 7.36 15.23 -4.16
N ALA A 23 7.32 15.53 -5.46
CA ALA A 23 7.05 16.88 -5.94
C ALA A 23 5.75 17.45 -5.36
N TYR A 24 4.67 16.67 -5.37
CA TYR A 24 3.41 17.08 -4.75
C TYR A 24 3.56 17.29 -3.23
N ILE A 25 4.16 16.32 -2.54
CA ILE A 25 4.31 16.30 -1.08
C ILE A 25 5.12 17.51 -0.58
N GLN A 26 6.19 17.88 -1.27
CA GLN A 26 7.06 19.00 -0.89
C GLN A 26 6.37 20.37 -1.03
N HIS A 27 5.32 20.44 -1.84
CA HIS A 27 4.58 21.67 -2.09
C HIS A 27 3.24 21.74 -1.32
N ASP A 28 2.81 20.65 -0.67
CA ASP A 28 1.61 20.62 0.17
C ASP A 28 2.00 20.65 1.65
N PRO A 29 1.83 21.80 2.34
CA PRO A 29 2.35 21.99 3.69
C PRO A 29 1.74 21.03 4.71
N TYR A 30 0.60 20.41 4.39
CA TYR A 30 0.03 19.32 5.18
C TYR A 30 1.10 18.27 5.55
N PHE A 31 1.97 17.85 4.63
CA PHE A 31 2.89 16.73 4.92
C PHE A 31 4.00 17.07 5.93
N THR A 32 4.31 18.35 6.13
CA THR A 32 5.43 18.78 6.98
C THR A 32 5.02 19.61 8.19
N ASP A 33 3.89 20.32 8.11
CA ASP A 33 3.32 21.10 9.20
C ASP A 33 2.18 20.33 9.85
N LEU A 34 2.43 19.82 11.06
CA LEU A 34 1.51 18.98 11.83
C LEU A 34 0.25 19.72 12.29
N SER A 35 0.24 21.06 12.27
CA SER A 35 -0.94 21.85 12.65
C SER A 35 -2.02 21.85 11.59
N ILE A 36 -1.69 21.50 10.34
CA ILE A 36 -2.61 21.55 9.20
C ILE A 36 -3.43 20.26 9.14
N PRO A 37 -4.77 20.33 9.19
CA PRO A 37 -5.63 19.16 8.99
C PRO A 37 -5.54 18.59 7.57
N ILE A 38 -5.76 17.27 7.42
CA ILE A 38 -5.79 16.59 6.11
C ILE A 38 -6.93 17.10 5.20
N THR A 39 -7.95 17.71 5.77
CA THR A 39 -9.10 18.29 5.05
C THR A 39 -8.88 19.73 4.61
N SER A 40 -7.78 20.37 5.01
CA SER A 40 -7.44 21.75 4.61
C SER A 40 -7.38 21.89 3.09
N PRO A 41 -7.73 23.06 2.52
CA PRO A 41 -7.67 23.28 1.08
C PRO A 41 -6.33 22.89 0.45
N LEU A 42 -6.38 22.39 -0.78
CA LEU A 42 -5.19 22.04 -1.55
C LEU A 42 -4.39 23.29 -1.95
N PRO A 43 -3.05 23.27 -1.91
CA PRO A 43 -2.23 24.45 -2.15
C PRO A 43 -2.31 24.97 -3.60
N PHE A 44 -2.61 24.10 -4.58
CA PHE A 44 -2.53 24.44 -6.01
C PHE A 44 -3.83 24.96 -6.63
N ARG A 45 -4.96 24.92 -5.91
CA ARG A 45 -6.27 25.37 -6.44
C ARG A 45 -7.20 25.90 -5.37
N LYS A 46 -7.67 27.15 -5.55
CA LYS A 46 -8.74 27.75 -4.73
C LYS A 46 -10.08 26.97 -4.81
N ARG A 47 -10.29 26.18 -5.87
CA ARG A 47 -11.44 25.27 -6.03
C ARG A 47 -10.96 23.94 -6.60
N ALA A 48 -10.66 22.99 -5.72
CA ALA A 48 -10.39 21.61 -6.12
C ALA A 48 -11.71 20.87 -6.38
N PHE A 49 -11.80 20.11 -7.47
CA PHE A 49 -12.96 19.25 -7.76
C PHE A 49 -12.98 17.98 -6.90
N LEU A 50 -11.84 17.61 -6.32
CA LEU A 50 -11.68 16.44 -5.46
C LEU A 50 -11.47 16.87 -4.01
N PRO A 51 -12.00 16.12 -3.02
CA PRO A 51 -11.74 16.37 -1.61
C PRO A 51 -10.23 16.34 -1.30
N PRO A 52 -9.69 17.28 -0.51
CA PRO A 52 -8.26 17.31 -0.17
C PRO A 52 -7.75 16.00 0.44
N GLN A 53 -8.54 15.39 1.32
CA GLN A 53 -8.21 14.11 1.95
C GLN A 53 -8.07 12.97 0.93
N LEU A 54 -8.94 12.91 -0.08
CA LEU A 54 -8.84 11.92 -1.16
C LEU A 54 -7.51 12.09 -1.91
N VAL A 55 -7.16 13.32 -2.31
CA VAL A 55 -5.92 13.57 -3.05
C VAL A 55 -4.69 13.20 -2.22
N ARG A 56 -4.60 13.69 -0.98
CA ARG A 56 -3.47 13.42 -0.08
C ARG A 56 -3.31 11.93 0.20
N THR A 57 -4.40 11.22 0.50
CA THR A 57 -4.33 9.77 0.73
C THR A 57 -3.93 9.00 -0.52
N MET A 58 -4.47 9.34 -1.70
CA MET A 58 -4.05 8.66 -2.94
C MET A 58 -2.58 8.93 -3.28
N VAL A 59 -2.07 10.14 -3.05
CA VAL A 59 -0.64 10.45 -3.22
C VAL A 59 0.22 9.66 -2.24
N SER A 60 -0.13 9.63 -0.95
CA SER A 60 0.59 8.83 0.06
C SER A 60 0.58 7.34 -0.28
N GLY A 61 -0.56 6.81 -0.72
CA GLY A 61 -0.69 5.41 -1.12
C GLY A 61 0.14 5.08 -2.36
N ALA A 62 0.15 5.97 -3.35
CA ALA A 62 0.98 5.82 -4.54
C ALA A 62 2.48 5.87 -4.21
N GLN A 63 2.90 6.76 -3.30
CA GLN A 63 4.29 6.82 -2.85
C GLN A 63 4.68 5.54 -2.09
N ALA A 64 3.85 5.07 -1.16
CA ALA A 64 4.10 3.83 -0.43
C ALA A 64 4.19 2.62 -1.37
N TRP A 65 3.28 2.52 -2.35
CA TRP A 65 3.30 1.49 -3.38
C TRP A 65 4.61 1.51 -4.17
N ALA A 66 5.02 2.69 -4.62
CA ALA A 66 6.22 2.85 -5.42
C ALA A 66 7.49 2.53 -4.61
N LEU A 67 7.58 3.02 -3.37
CA LEU A 67 8.69 2.79 -2.45
C LEU A 67 8.90 1.30 -2.19
N ILE A 68 7.84 0.58 -1.83
CA ILE A 68 7.87 -0.87 -1.62
C ILE A 68 8.33 -1.58 -2.90
N GLY A 69 7.83 -1.16 -4.06
CA GLY A 69 8.30 -1.69 -5.34
C GLY A 69 9.80 -1.50 -5.54
N GLN A 70 10.33 -0.30 -5.26
CA GLN A 70 11.76 0.00 -5.44
C GLN A 70 12.64 -0.84 -4.51
N MET A 71 12.17 -1.17 -3.30
CA MET A 71 12.91 -2.03 -2.36
C MET A 71 13.13 -3.45 -2.89
N PHE A 72 12.31 -3.92 -3.83
CA PHE A 72 12.39 -5.29 -4.33
C PHE A 72 12.88 -5.40 -5.78
N TYR A 73 12.35 -4.61 -6.72
CA TYR A 73 12.53 -4.92 -8.15
C TYR A 73 14.00 -4.91 -8.63
N VAL A 74 14.77 -3.86 -8.33
CA VAL A 74 16.19 -3.79 -8.72
C VAL A 74 17.09 -4.61 -7.78
N PRO A 75 16.95 -4.51 -6.45
CA PRO A 75 17.77 -5.31 -5.54
C PRO A 75 17.67 -6.82 -5.80
N CYS A 76 16.49 -7.31 -6.19
CA CYS A 76 16.29 -8.73 -6.50
C CYS A 76 16.89 -9.20 -7.84
N LEU A 77 17.44 -8.31 -8.68
CA LEU A 77 18.21 -8.73 -9.85
C LEU A 77 19.50 -9.44 -9.47
N LEU A 78 20.13 -9.06 -8.35
CA LEU A 78 21.34 -9.70 -7.86
C LEU A 78 21.14 -11.19 -7.50
N PRO A 79 20.20 -11.58 -6.62
CA PRO A 79 19.96 -12.99 -6.33
C PRO A 79 19.50 -13.77 -7.56
N VAL A 80 18.76 -13.16 -8.50
CA VAL A 80 18.43 -13.81 -9.78
C VAL A 80 19.68 -14.07 -10.63
N ALA A 81 20.63 -13.13 -10.69
CA ALA A 81 21.88 -13.33 -11.41
C ALA A 81 22.75 -14.41 -10.76
N LEU A 82 22.86 -14.41 -9.43
CA LEU A 82 23.59 -15.44 -8.68
C LEU A 82 23.00 -16.84 -8.89
N HIS A 83 21.66 -16.94 -8.88
CA HIS A 83 20.95 -18.18 -9.21
C HIS A 83 21.24 -18.65 -10.65
N ALA A 84 21.21 -17.73 -11.63
CA ALA A 84 21.55 -18.05 -13.02
C ALA A 84 23.00 -18.56 -13.19
N CYS A 85 23.91 -18.16 -12.30
CA CYS A 85 25.28 -18.64 -12.22
C CYS A 85 25.43 -19.97 -11.42
N GLY A 86 24.33 -20.55 -10.92
CA GLY A 86 24.36 -21.76 -10.10
C GLY A 86 24.84 -21.55 -8.66
N LEU A 87 24.88 -20.30 -8.17
CA LEU A 87 25.39 -19.94 -6.83
C LEU A 87 24.29 -19.81 -5.77
N LEU A 88 23.03 -19.78 -6.18
CA LEU A 88 21.87 -19.80 -5.28
C LEU A 88 20.89 -20.88 -5.73
N PRO A 89 20.24 -21.58 -4.78
CA PRO A 89 19.20 -22.55 -5.11
C PRO A 89 17.87 -21.86 -5.43
N ASP A 90 16.91 -22.63 -5.94
CA ASP A 90 15.64 -22.11 -6.48
C ASP A 90 14.82 -21.31 -5.46
N GLU A 91 14.84 -21.72 -4.18
CA GLU A 91 14.07 -21.11 -3.10
C GLU A 91 14.52 -19.69 -2.80
N TRP A 92 15.78 -19.35 -3.09
CA TRP A 92 16.36 -18.04 -2.84
C TRP A 92 16.36 -17.13 -4.07
N SER A 93 15.75 -17.57 -5.18
CA SER A 93 15.72 -16.79 -6.42
C SER A 93 14.35 -16.12 -6.64
N PRO A 94 14.25 -14.79 -6.56
CA PRO A 94 12.97 -14.08 -6.57
C PRO A 94 12.09 -14.25 -7.82
N HIS A 95 12.66 -14.70 -8.94
CA HIS A 95 11.89 -14.99 -10.14
C HIS A 95 11.01 -16.25 -10.01
N ASN A 96 11.25 -17.08 -8.98
CA ASN A 96 10.45 -18.25 -8.61
C ASN A 96 9.37 -17.92 -7.56
N TRP A 97 9.37 -16.71 -7.01
CA TRP A 97 8.43 -16.29 -5.98
C TRP A 97 7.14 -15.73 -6.60
N PRO A 98 6.04 -15.65 -5.82
CA PRO A 98 4.89 -14.85 -6.22
C PRO A 98 5.32 -13.41 -6.52
N ALA A 99 4.70 -12.80 -7.55
CA ALA A 99 4.94 -11.41 -7.88
C ALA A 99 4.69 -10.48 -6.68
N TYR A 100 5.57 -9.51 -6.44
CA TYR A 100 5.45 -8.56 -5.31
C TYR A 100 4.10 -7.86 -5.28
N PHE A 101 3.64 -7.43 -6.46
CA PHE A 101 2.31 -6.93 -6.69
C PHE A 101 1.59 -7.80 -7.73
N GLY A 102 0.38 -8.20 -7.42
CA GLY A 102 -0.47 -8.94 -8.35
C GLY A 102 -1.15 -8.05 -9.39
N SER A 103 -2.15 -8.60 -10.07
CA SER A 103 -2.90 -7.85 -11.08
C SER A 103 -3.80 -6.78 -10.44
N PRO A 104 -3.84 -5.54 -10.97
CA PRO A 104 -4.82 -4.53 -10.55
C PRO A 104 -6.28 -4.97 -10.72
N SER A 105 -6.56 -5.90 -11.65
CA SER A 105 -7.91 -6.47 -11.79
C SER A 105 -8.39 -7.18 -10.53
N ALA A 106 -7.49 -7.61 -9.65
CA ALA A 106 -7.83 -8.29 -8.42
C ALA A 106 -8.71 -7.43 -7.50
N PHE A 107 -8.32 -6.18 -7.23
CA PHE A 107 -9.14 -5.30 -6.40
C PHE A 107 -10.35 -4.74 -7.14
N ALA A 108 -10.32 -4.66 -8.46
CA ALA A 108 -11.53 -4.37 -9.22
C ALA A 108 -12.56 -5.50 -9.08
N ILE A 109 -12.16 -6.78 -9.15
CA ILE A 109 -13.09 -7.90 -9.06
C ILE A 109 -13.50 -8.18 -7.60
N ASN A 110 -12.59 -7.98 -6.67
CA ASN A 110 -12.73 -8.44 -5.29
C ASN A 110 -12.64 -7.32 -4.23
N GLY A 111 -12.60 -6.04 -4.59
CA GLY A 111 -12.56 -4.96 -3.59
C GLY A 111 -11.31 -4.99 -2.72
N VAL A 112 -11.43 -4.58 -1.46
CA VAL A 112 -10.39 -4.53 -0.42
C VAL A 112 -9.84 -5.93 -0.12
N ARG A 113 -10.67 -6.98 -0.08
CA ARG A 113 -10.15 -8.36 0.02
C ARG A 113 -9.28 -8.74 -1.19
N GLY A 114 -9.57 -8.23 -2.38
CA GLY A 114 -8.74 -8.39 -3.58
C GLY A 114 -7.45 -7.58 -3.50
N PHE A 115 -7.55 -6.35 -3.01
CA PHE A 115 -6.41 -5.48 -2.80
C PHE A 115 -5.36 -6.15 -1.91
N TRP A 116 -5.72 -6.52 -0.69
CA TRP A 116 -4.78 -7.15 0.23
C TRP A 116 -4.49 -8.61 -0.11
N GLY A 117 -5.51 -9.34 -0.56
CA GLY A 117 -5.44 -10.78 -0.73
C GLY A 117 -4.82 -11.25 -2.05
N GLN A 118 -4.63 -10.38 -3.03
CA GLN A 118 -4.19 -10.79 -4.37
C GLN A 118 -3.31 -9.74 -5.06
N TYR A 119 -3.40 -8.46 -4.69
CA TYR A 119 -2.63 -7.39 -5.30
C TYR A 119 -1.44 -6.95 -4.46
N TRP A 120 -1.64 -6.56 -3.21
CA TRP A 120 -0.65 -5.85 -2.40
C TRP A 120 0.36 -6.80 -1.74
N HIS A 121 1.65 -6.53 -1.89
CA HIS A 121 2.74 -7.09 -1.09
C HIS A 121 2.68 -8.61 -0.88
N GLN A 122 2.50 -9.38 -1.96
CA GLN A 122 2.15 -10.80 -1.87
C GLN A 122 3.21 -11.68 -1.20
N THR A 123 4.47 -11.23 -1.18
CA THR A 123 5.58 -11.93 -0.50
C THR A 123 5.37 -12.04 1.02
N MET A 124 4.65 -11.11 1.64
CA MET A 124 4.40 -11.12 3.10
C MET A 124 3.21 -12.00 3.50
N ARG A 125 2.37 -12.39 2.53
CA ARG A 125 1.10 -13.07 2.78
C ARG A 125 1.26 -14.33 3.62
N TRP A 126 2.23 -15.16 3.27
CA TRP A 126 2.47 -16.43 3.95
C TRP A 126 2.84 -16.24 5.41
N SER A 127 3.77 -15.32 5.68
CA SER A 127 4.27 -15.04 7.02
C SER A 127 3.19 -14.48 7.95
N VAL A 128 2.30 -13.63 7.44
CA VAL A 128 1.25 -13.01 8.28
C VAL A 128 -0.02 -13.86 8.38
N ALA A 129 -0.43 -14.54 7.31
CA ALA A 129 -1.67 -15.32 7.32
C ALA A 129 -1.50 -16.74 7.86
N GLY A 130 -0.29 -17.32 7.76
CA GLY A 130 0.02 -18.69 8.19
C GLY A 130 -0.43 -19.00 9.63
N PRO A 131 -0.07 -18.18 10.63
CA PRO A 131 -0.54 -18.39 12.01
C PRO A 131 -2.07 -18.39 12.13
N GLY A 132 -2.76 -17.58 11.33
CA GLY A 132 -4.22 -17.53 11.30
C GLY A 132 -4.85 -18.81 10.75
N TYR A 133 -4.22 -19.45 9.75
CA TYR A 133 -4.63 -20.77 9.27
C TYR A 133 -4.46 -21.83 10.35
N ALA A 134 -3.30 -21.87 11.02
CA ALA A 134 -3.02 -22.83 12.08
C ALA A 134 -4.04 -22.74 13.24
N ILE A 135 -4.36 -21.51 13.68
CA ILE A 135 -5.39 -21.29 14.71
C ILE A 135 -6.75 -21.77 14.23
N ALA A 136 -7.16 -21.41 13.02
CA ALA A 136 -8.46 -21.81 12.49
C ALA A 136 -8.58 -23.32 12.27
N ASP A 137 -7.48 -24.01 11.93
CA ASP A 137 -7.40 -25.47 11.84
C ASP A 137 -7.49 -26.13 13.20
N GLY A 138 -6.77 -25.62 14.21
CA GLY A 138 -6.84 -26.10 15.59
C GLY A 138 -8.23 -25.97 16.21
N LEU A 139 -8.98 -24.95 15.81
CA LEU A 139 -10.39 -24.75 16.20
C LEU A 139 -11.40 -25.53 15.33
N ALA A 140 -10.93 -26.36 14.40
CA ALA A 140 -11.74 -27.13 13.45
C ALA A 140 -12.77 -26.27 12.68
N LEU A 141 -12.42 -25.02 12.35
CA LEU A 141 -13.34 -24.11 11.66
C LEU A 141 -13.52 -24.52 10.19
N LYS A 142 -14.79 -24.56 9.76
CA LYS A 142 -15.17 -24.93 8.40
C LYS A 142 -14.41 -24.14 7.34
N THR A 143 -13.79 -24.85 6.40
CA THR A 143 -13.17 -24.27 5.19
C THR A 143 -14.18 -23.44 4.40
N GLY A 144 -13.81 -22.21 4.05
CA GLY A 144 -14.70 -21.24 3.39
C GLY A 144 -15.76 -20.62 4.30
N GLY A 145 -15.78 -20.96 5.59
CA GLY A 145 -16.68 -20.37 6.57
C GLY A 145 -16.26 -18.93 6.96
N LEU A 146 -17.25 -18.11 7.33
CA LEU A 146 -17.00 -16.73 7.76
C LEU A 146 -16.11 -16.67 9.00
N ALA A 147 -16.35 -17.52 10.00
CA ALA A 147 -15.54 -17.57 11.21
C ALA A 147 -14.06 -17.83 10.92
N ARG A 148 -13.77 -18.82 10.04
CA ARG A 148 -12.41 -19.11 9.59
C ARG A 148 -11.77 -17.91 8.93
N TYR A 149 -12.48 -17.26 8.00
CA TYR A 149 -12.00 -16.07 7.33
C TYR A 149 -11.73 -14.90 8.29
N SER A 150 -12.63 -14.67 9.25
CA SER A 150 -12.45 -13.63 10.28
C SER A 150 -11.19 -13.85 11.11
N ILE A 151 -10.92 -15.09 11.56
CA ILE A 151 -9.70 -15.39 12.31
C ILE A 151 -8.45 -15.16 11.46
N ILE A 152 -8.42 -15.68 10.23
CA ILE A 152 -7.25 -15.55 9.36
C ILE A 152 -6.94 -14.08 9.10
N THR A 153 -7.95 -13.28 8.77
CA THR A 153 -7.77 -11.84 8.51
C THR A 153 -7.40 -11.07 9.77
N ALA A 154 -8.04 -11.34 10.92
CA ALA A 154 -7.69 -10.70 12.19
C ALA A 154 -6.24 -10.98 12.59
N VAL A 155 -5.77 -12.23 12.48
CA VAL A 155 -4.38 -12.59 12.78
C VAL A 155 -3.42 -11.95 11.79
N ALA A 156 -3.71 -12.03 10.49
CA ALA A 156 -2.85 -11.45 9.45
C ALA A 156 -2.64 -9.95 9.63
N PHE A 157 -3.71 -9.19 9.84
CA PHE A 157 -3.62 -7.75 10.05
C PHE A 157 -3.14 -7.37 11.45
N GLY A 158 -3.43 -8.20 12.46
CA GLY A 158 -2.87 -8.11 13.80
C GLY A 158 -1.35 -8.11 13.77
N LEU A 159 -0.77 -9.16 13.18
CA LEU A 159 0.67 -9.31 12.99
C LEU A 159 1.26 -8.21 12.08
N SER A 160 0.55 -7.84 11.01
CA SER A 160 0.98 -6.74 10.14
C SER A 160 1.13 -5.44 10.92
N GLY A 161 0.16 -5.09 11.77
CA GLY A 161 0.24 -3.92 12.63
C GLY A 161 1.43 -3.97 13.59
N VAL A 162 1.66 -5.10 14.24
CA VAL A 162 2.81 -5.29 15.15
C VAL A 162 4.15 -5.11 14.44
N VAL A 163 4.32 -5.73 13.27
CA VAL A 163 5.57 -5.61 12.50
C VAL A 163 5.83 -4.16 12.10
N HIS A 164 4.79 -3.44 11.63
CA HIS A 164 4.97 -2.07 11.16
C HIS A 164 5.13 -1.06 12.30
N VAL A 165 4.68 -1.36 13.52
CA VAL A 165 5.02 -0.57 14.72
C VAL A 165 6.55 -0.51 14.94
N GLY A 166 7.28 -1.53 14.48
CA GLY A 166 8.75 -1.54 14.49
C GLY A 166 9.40 -0.44 13.64
N LEU A 167 8.65 0.24 12.77
CA LEU A 167 9.11 1.42 12.02
C LEU A 167 9.25 2.68 12.89
N VAL A 168 8.68 2.67 14.11
CA VAL A 168 8.71 3.81 15.01
C VAL A 168 9.92 3.72 15.94
N PRO A 169 10.94 4.59 15.77
CA PRO A 169 12.08 4.61 16.67
C PRO A 169 11.64 5.05 18.08
N PRO A 170 12.44 4.75 19.12
CA PRO A 170 12.14 5.19 20.50
C PRO A 170 11.98 6.70 20.62
N GLU A 171 12.75 7.48 19.85
CA GLU A 171 12.76 8.94 19.85
C GLU A 171 12.58 9.47 18.42
N PRO A 172 11.33 9.65 17.94
CA PRO A 172 11.10 10.17 16.60
C PRO A 172 11.37 11.68 16.51
N LEU A 173 12.19 12.07 15.54
CA LEU A 173 12.73 13.43 15.39
C LEU A 173 11.68 14.55 15.26
N HIS A 174 10.50 14.24 14.70
CA HIS A 174 9.45 15.23 14.42
C HIS A 174 8.14 14.94 15.16
N ALA A 175 8.18 14.08 16.19
CA ALA A 175 6.99 13.77 16.99
C ALA A 175 6.56 14.99 17.81
N THR A 176 5.25 15.29 17.78
CA THR A 176 4.61 16.26 18.69
C THR A 176 3.60 15.59 19.61
N VAL A 177 3.51 14.26 19.54
CA VAL A 177 2.66 13.40 20.35
C VAL A 177 3.51 12.28 20.94
N ASP A 178 3.00 11.62 21.98
CA ASP A 178 3.67 10.46 22.58
C ASP A 178 3.96 9.38 21.52
N VAL A 179 5.13 8.73 21.64
CA VAL A 179 5.58 7.70 20.69
C VAL A 179 4.58 6.56 20.56
N ASN A 180 3.83 6.22 21.62
CA ASN A 180 2.85 5.15 21.56
C ASN A 180 1.61 5.54 20.75
N TRP A 181 1.28 6.82 20.62
CA TRP A 181 0.23 7.27 19.69
C TRP A 181 0.65 7.05 18.24
N ILE A 182 1.91 7.32 17.90
CA ILE A 182 2.44 7.08 16.54
C ILE A 182 2.40 5.58 16.21
N ARG A 183 2.81 4.74 17.16
CA ARG A 183 2.70 3.28 17.04
C ARG A 183 1.24 2.85 16.85
N LEU A 184 0.33 3.40 17.66
CA LEU A 184 -1.09 3.08 17.57
C LEU A 184 -1.69 3.52 16.22
N TYR A 185 -1.32 4.67 15.67
CA TYR A 185 -1.77 5.09 14.33
C TYR A 185 -1.38 4.08 13.25
N ILE A 186 -0.12 3.61 13.26
CA ILE A 186 0.33 2.57 12.34
C ILE A 186 -0.43 1.26 12.56
N ALA A 187 -0.50 0.78 13.80
CA ALA A 187 -1.20 -0.45 14.14
C ALA A 187 -2.68 -0.39 13.74
N ALA A 188 -3.36 0.71 14.07
CA ALA A 188 -4.76 0.94 13.77
C ALA A 188 -5.04 0.90 12.27
N PHE A 189 -4.16 1.48 11.43
CA PHE A 189 -4.29 1.38 9.98
C PHE A 189 -4.40 -0.08 9.52
N PHE A 190 -3.58 -0.99 10.04
CA PHE A 190 -3.68 -2.41 9.70
C PHE A 190 -4.88 -3.08 10.35
N TRP A 191 -5.13 -2.83 11.63
CA TRP A 191 -6.17 -3.52 12.40
C TRP A 191 -7.60 -3.23 11.94
N VAL A 192 -7.85 -2.10 11.27
CA VAL A 192 -9.17 -1.82 10.70
C VAL A 192 -9.46 -2.58 9.40
N GLN A 193 -8.45 -3.07 8.68
CA GLN A 193 -8.64 -3.67 7.34
C GLN A 193 -9.60 -4.88 7.31
N PRO A 194 -9.61 -5.79 8.29
CA PRO A 194 -10.60 -6.87 8.34
C PRO A 194 -12.05 -6.36 8.34
N LEU A 195 -12.33 -5.20 8.92
CA LEU A 195 -13.69 -4.64 8.96
C LEU A 195 -14.22 -4.35 7.56
N ALA A 196 -13.39 -3.80 6.68
CA ALA A 196 -13.75 -3.58 5.28
C ALA A 196 -14.12 -4.90 4.58
N MET A 197 -13.29 -5.93 4.77
CA MET A 197 -13.48 -7.23 4.13
C MET A 197 -14.76 -7.93 4.61
N LEU A 198 -15.05 -7.84 5.90
CA LEU A 198 -16.28 -8.38 6.48
C LEU A 198 -17.51 -7.61 6.01
N LEU A 199 -17.41 -6.28 5.88
CA LEU A 199 -18.47 -5.45 5.30
C LEU A 199 -18.75 -5.81 3.85
N GLU A 200 -17.72 -6.06 3.02
CA GLU A 200 -17.88 -6.54 1.64
C GLU A 200 -18.63 -7.86 1.56
N ILE A 201 -18.35 -8.78 2.49
CA ILE A 201 -19.07 -10.07 2.56
C ILE A 201 -20.53 -9.83 2.96
N ALA A 202 -20.78 -8.99 3.96
CA ALA A 202 -22.13 -8.68 4.42
C ALA A 202 -22.97 -8.01 3.32
N VAL A 203 -22.44 -6.97 2.67
CA VAL A 203 -23.08 -6.27 1.56
C VAL A 203 -23.27 -7.21 0.37
N GLY A 204 -22.27 -8.02 0.02
CA GLY A 204 -22.37 -8.99 -1.06
C GLY A 204 -23.47 -10.03 -0.83
N ARG A 205 -23.62 -10.51 0.41
CA ARG A 205 -24.72 -11.41 0.80
C ARG A 205 -26.08 -10.73 0.71
N PHE A 206 -26.17 -9.50 1.22
CA PHE A 206 -27.41 -8.73 1.18
C PHE A 206 -27.87 -8.45 -0.26
N VAL A 207 -26.97 -7.97 -1.11
CA VAL A 207 -27.26 -7.74 -2.54
C VAL A 207 -27.65 -9.04 -3.24
N GLY A 208 -27.02 -10.16 -2.87
CA GLY A 208 -27.33 -11.49 -3.38
C GLY A 208 -28.75 -11.99 -3.08
N ILE A 209 -29.44 -11.41 -2.08
CA ILE A 209 -30.86 -11.70 -1.80
C ILE A 209 -31.75 -11.15 -2.92
N PHE A 210 -31.39 -9.98 -3.47
CA PHE A 210 -32.21 -9.27 -4.46
C PHE A 210 -31.79 -9.55 -5.90
N ILE A 211 -30.51 -9.83 -6.13
CA ILE A 211 -29.94 -9.95 -7.48
C ILE A 211 -29.17 -11.27 -7.59
N LYS A 212 -29.54 -12.10 -8.56
CA LYS A 212 -28.90 -13.41 -8.82
C LYS A 212 -27.40 -13.25 -9.06
N ALA A 213 -26.61 -14.17 -8.50
CA ALA A 213 -25.16 -14.19 -8.64
C ALA A 213 -24.68 -14.19 -10.11
N SER A 214 -25.43 -14.82 -11.02
CA SER A 214 -25.11 -14.89 -12.44
C SER A 214 -25.06 -13.52 -13.12
N TYR A 215 -25.89 -12.56 -12.69
CA TYR A 215 -25.85 -11.19 -13.20
C TYR A 215 -24.48 -10.54 -12.94
N TRP A 216 -23.95 -10.71 -11.73
CA TRP A 216 -22.69 -10.12 -11.30
C TRP A 216 -21.43 -10.77 -11.90
N GLN A 217 -21.59 -11.85 -12.65
CA GLN A 217 -20.49 -12.62 -13.25
C GLN A 217 -20.31 -12.32 -14.74
N HIS A 218 -21.25 -11.65 -15.41
CA HIS A 218 -21.21 -11.44 -16.85
C HIS A 218 -21.52 -10.00 -17.29
N SER A 219 -20.92 -9.60 -18.41
CA SER A 219 -21.23 -8.38 -19.17
C SER A 219 -21.35 -7.12 -18.28
N THR A 220 -22.50 -6.44 -18.33
CA THR A 220 -22.79 -5.21 -17.60
C THR A 220 -22.69 -5.38 -16.08
N GLY A 221 -23.21 -6.48 -15.53
CA GLY A 221 -23.18 -6.69 -14.08
C GLY A 221 -21.77 -6.84 -13.53
N LEU A 222 -20.87 -7.51 -14.27
CA LEU A 222 -19.44 -7.56 -13.91
C LEU A 222 -18.81 -6.17 -13.90
N ARG A 223 -19.08 -5.34 -14.90
CA ARG A 223 -18.55 -3.96 -14.98
C ARG A 223 -19.04 -3.08 -13.83
N VAL A 224 -20.33 -3.17 -13.49
CA VAL A 224 -20.92 -2.44 -12.36
C VAL A 224 -20.28 -2.88 -11.05
N ARG A 225 -20.13 -4.19 -10.83
CA ARG A 225 -19.41 -4.73 -9.66
C ARG A 225 -17.98 -4.23 -9.60
N MET A 226 -17.27 -4.24 -10.72
CA MET A 226 -15.88 -3.77 -10.78
C MET A 226 -15.76 -2.30 -10.40
N LEU A 227 -16.63 -1.46 -10.94
CA LEU A 227 -16.68 -0.03 -10.58
C LEU A 227 -17.00 0.16 -9.10
N ALA A 228 -18.02 -0.54 -8.58
CA ALA A 228 -18.41 -0.44 -7.18
C ALA A 228 -17.27 -0.84 -6.23
N ASN A 229 -16.53 -1.91 -6.55
CA ASN A 229 -15.37 -2.35 -5.79
C ASN A 229 -14.22 -1.35 -5.84
N VAL A 230 -13.92 -0.76 -7.02
CA VAL A 230 -12.90 0.28 -7.13
C VAL A 230 -13.27 1.49 -6.29
N LEU A 231 -14.51 1.97 -6.39
CA LEU A 231 -15.00 3.08 -5.58
C LEU A 231 -14.94 2.77 -4.09
N TRP A 232 -15.30 1.54 -3.70
CA TRP A 232 -15.22 1.09 -2.32
C TRP A 232 -13.78 1.06 -1.80
N VAL A 233 -12.84 0.53 -2.57
CA VAL A 233 -11.41 0.52 -2.21
C VAL A 233 -10.89 1.95 -2.03
N VAL A 234 -11.19 2.85 -2.97
CA VAL A 234 -10.78 4.26 -2.90
C VAL A 234 -11.40 4.94 -1.68
N ALA A 235 -12.69 4.76 -1.43
CA ALA A 235 -13.38 5.33 -0.27
C ALA A 235 -12.80 4.79 1.04
N TRP A 236 -12.58 3.48 1.14
CA TRP A 236 -12.01 2.83 2.32
C TRP A 236 -10.61 3.36 2.64
N PHE A 237 -9.72 3.44 1.64
CA PHE A 237 -8.38 3.99 1.85
C PHE A 237 -8.39 5.49 2.10
N THR A 238 -9.33 6.24 1.55
CA THR A 238 -9.51 7.66 1.90
C THR A 238 -9.83 7.82 3.39
N LEU A 239 -10.56 6.89 3.99
CA LEU A 239 -10.95 6.92 5.40
C LEU A 239 -9.85 6.42 6.35
N CYS A 240 -9.17 5.32 6.03
CA CYS A 240 -8.23 4.68 6.96
C CYS A 240 -6.76 5.09 6.76
N LEU A 241 -6.33 5.40 5.53
CA LEU A 241 -4.94 5.79 5.26
C LEU A 241 -4.48 7.09 5.95
N PRO A 242 -5.35 8.05 6.36
CA PRO A 242 -4.94 9.16 7.20
C PRO A 242 -4.24 8.72 8.50
N LEU A 243 -4.58 7.57 9.07
CA LEU A 243 -3.88 7.00 10.24
C LEU A 243 -2.39 6.80 9.94
N PHE A 244 -2.09 6.14 8.81
CA PHE A 244 -0.71 5.93 8.39
C PHE A 244 -0.02 7.25 7.99
N CYS A 245 -0.75 8.15 7.33
CA CYS A 245 -0.21 9.45 6.93
C CYS A 245 0.20 10.29 8.14
N GLU A 246 -0.61 10.31 9.18
CA GLU A 246 -0.31 11.06 10.41
C GLU A 246 0.93 10.52 11.11
N ALA A 247 1.05 9.20 11.24
CA ALA A 247 2.25 8.59 11.77
C ALA A 247 3.49 8.97 10.93
N ALA A 248 3.40 8.85 9.61
CA ALA A 248 4.49 9.19 8.69
C ALA A 248 4.90 10.68 8.77
N ARG A 249 3.98 11.60 9.07
CA ARG A 249 4.28 13.02 9.31
C ARG A 249 5.13 13.21 10.57
N HIS A 250 4.75 12.57 11.68
CA HIS A 250 5.54 12.59 12.93
C HIS A 250 6.91 11.91 12.79
N LEU A 251 7.01 10.91 11.92
CA LEU A 251 8.28 10.24 11.60
C LEU A 251 9.14 11.03 10.61
N GLY A 252 8.60 12.09 9.99
CA GLY A 252 9.30 12.90 8.98
C GLY A 252 9.52 12.20 7.65
N TYR A 253 8.80 11.12 7.34
CA TYR A 253 8.99 10.33 6.11
C TYR A 253 8.75 11.11 4.82
N TRP A 254 7.98 12.20 4.91
CA TRP A 254 7.66 13.06 3.78
C TRP A 254 8.71 14.14 3.49
N ARG A 255 9.67 14.35 4.40
CA ARG A 255 10.69 15.41 4.29
C ARG A 255 11.78 15.12 3.27
N PRO A 256 12.40 13.92 3.22
CA PRO A 256 13.42 13.64 2.22
C PRO A 256 12.82 13.43 0.83
N TRP A 257 13.58 13.77 -0.20
CA TRP A 257 13.30 13.28 -1.55
C TRP A 257 13.79 11.82 -1.62
N PRO A 258 12.94 10.82 -1.93
CA PRO A 258 13.30 9.40 -1.84
C PRO A 258 14.21 8.93 -2.98
N VAL A 259 14.37 9.74 -4.03
CA VAL A 259 15.22 9.44 -5.19
C VAL A 259 16.36 10.45 -5.33
N PRO A 260 17.57 10.05 -5.76
CA PRO A 260 18.72 10.95 -5.85
C PRO A 260 18.61 11.96 -7.00
N VAL A 261 17.98 11.56 -8.10
CA VAL A 261 17.80 12.37 -9.31
C VAL A 261 16.32 12.59 -9.56
N SER A 262 15.88 13.84 -9.59
CA SER A 262 14.49 14.22 -9.83
C SER A 262 14.31 14.76 -11.25
N LEU A 263 13.42 14.13 -12.01
CA LEU A 263 13.00 14.64 -13.32
C LEU A 263 12.12 15.87 -13.14
N TRP A 264 11.25 15.87 -12.12
CA TRP A 264 10.41 17.01 -11.79
C TRP A 264 11.24 18.27 -11.53
N LYS A 265 12.21 18.21 -10.60
CA LYS A 265 13.07 19.35 -10.27
C LYS A 265 13.84 19.86 -11.49
N GLY A 266 14.33 18.95 -12.33
CA GLY A 266 14.97 19.31 -13.60
C GLY A 266 14.04 20.07 -14.54
N ILE A 267 12.79 19.61 -14.69
CA ILE A 267 11.78 20.26 -15.55
C ILE A 267 11.39 21.64 -15.03
N VAL A 268 11.27 21.84 -13.71
CA VAL A 268 10.92 23.14 -13.11
C VAL A 268 12.11 24.08 -12.91
N GLY A 269 13.32 23.67 -13.30
CA GLY A 269 14.52 24.51 -13.25
C GLY A 269 15.22 24.57 -11.89
N GLU A 270 14.91 23.67 -10.96
CA GLU A 270 15.53 23.55 -9.62
C GLU A 270 16.80 22.67 -9.61
N GLY A 271 17.20 22.15 -10.78
CA GLY A 271 18.31 21.21 -10.95
C GLY A 271 17.89 19.74 -10.74
N PHE A 272 18.60 18.81 -11.38
CA PHE A 272 18.24 17.38 -11.36
C PHE A 272 18.61 16.66 -10.06
N ILE A 273 19.55 17.18 -9.28
CA ILE A 273 20.01 16.51 -8.06
C ILE A 273 19.06 16.86 -6.90
N ALA A 274 18.49 15.82 -6.29
CA ALA A 274 17.55 15.97 -5.18
C ALA A 274 18.20 15.78 -3.81
N TRP A 275 19.34 15.08 -3.75
CA TRP A 275 20.07 14.81 -2.50
C TRP A 275 21.21 15.83 -2.31
N PRO A 276 21.15 16.68 -1.27
CA PRO A 276 22.12 17.76 -1.09
C PRO A 276 23.57 17.28 -0.97
N PHE A 277 23.80 16.14 -0.30
CA PHE A 277 25.15 15.58 -0.10
C PHE A 277 25.84 15.12 -1.39
N LEU A 278 25.12 15.02 -2.52
CA LEU A 278 25.72 14.75 -3.84
C LEU A 278 26.22 16.02 -4.54
N LEU A 279 25.86 17.21 -4.01
CA LEU A 279 26.29 18.51 -4.51
C LEU A 279 27.50 19.07 -3.73
N GLU A 280 27.77 18.52 -2.55
CA GLU A 280 28.92 18.87 -1.74
C GLU A 280 30.15 18.05 -2.20
N PRO A 281 31.28 18.71 -2.49
CA PRO A 281 32.51 18.07 -2.95
C PRO A 281 33.27 17.31 -1.85
#